data_AF-A0A5K1DL59-F1
#
_entry.id   AF-A0A5K1DL59-F1
#
_cell.length_a   1.000
_cell.length_b   1.000
_cell.length_c   1.000
_cell.angle_alpha   90.00
_cell.angle_beta   90.00
_cell.angle_gamma   90.00
#
_symmetry.space_group_name_H-M   'P 1'
#
loop_
_entity.id
_entity.type
_entity.pdbx_description
1 polymer ?
#
loop_
_entity_poly.entity_id
_entity_poly.type
_entity_poly.pdbx_seq_one_letter_code
_entity_poly.pdbx_strand_id
1 'polypeptide(L)'
;RDFTMYADICFREFGDRVTYWSTLNEPNAFSMAAYDIGSFPPQHCSSPYGFRNCSVGNSSTEPYIVTHNQLLAHASVAQLYKKKYK
;
A
#
# COMPACT_ATOMS: atom_id res chain seq x y z
N ARG A 1 -9.75 -1.69 5.07
CA ARG A 1 -11.17 -2.00 4.75
C ARG A 1 -11.49 -1.60 3.31
N ASP A 2 -11.22 -0.35 2.94
CA ASP A 2 -11.54 0.17 1.59
C ASP A 2 -10.82 -0.58 0.48
N PHE A 3 -9.52 -0.87 0.67
CA PHE A 3 -8.76 -1.67 -0.29
C PHE A 3 -9.33 -3.08 -0.50
N THR A 4 -9.92 -3.69 0.54
CA THR A 4 -10.59 -4.99 0.45
C THR A 4 -11.85 -4.90 -0.40
N MET A 5 -12.63 -3.81 -0.27
CA MET A 5 -13.82 -3.58 -1.10
C MET A 5 -13.45 -3.33 -2.56
N TYR A 6 -12.39 -2.56 -2.80
CA TYR A 6 -11.85 -2.36 -4.14
C TYR A 6 -11.46 -3.70 -4.78
N ALA A 7 -10.71 -4.54 -4.06
CA ALA A 7 -10.34 -5.86 -4.56
C ALA A 7 -11.55 -6.77 -4.79
N ASP A 8 -12.58 -6.72 -3.94
CA ASP A 8 -13.82 -7.48 -4.13
C ASP A 8 -14.49 -7.16 -5.48
N ILE A 9 -14.53 -5.87 -5.84
CA ILE A 9 -15.05 -5.43 -7.14
C ILE A 9 -14.16 -5.98 -8.26
N CYS A 10 -12.84 -5.81 -8.18
CA CYS A 10 -11.93 -6.31 -9.22
C CYS A 10 -12.07 -7.83 -9.44
N PHE A 11 -12.16 -8.62 -8.38
CA PHE A 11 -12.36 -10.06 -8.49
C PHE A 11 -13.72 -10.42 -9.09
N ARG A 12 -14.78 -9.70 -8.73
CA ARG A 12 -16.11 -9.94 -9.30
C ARG A 12 -16.19 -9.60 -10.78
N GLU A 13 -15.62 -8.48 -11.20
CA GLU A 13 -15.77 -7.97 -12.58
C GLU A 13 -14.79 -8.62 -13.57
N PHE A 14 -13.63 -9.12 -13.09
CA PHE A 14 -12.56 -9.61 -13.96
C PHE A 14 -12.05 -11.02 -13.63
N GLY A 15 -12.51 -11.62 -12.51
CA GLY A 15 -12.05 -12.93 -12.07
C GLY A 15 -12.45 -14.10 -12.99
N ASP A 16 -13.33 -13.85 -13.96
CA ASP A 16 -13.69 -14.81 -15.01
C ASP A 16 -12.54 -15.05 -16.00
N ARG A 17 -11.67 -14.04 -16.19
CA ARG A 17 -10.54 -14.07 -17.13
C ARG A 17 -9.18 -13.96 -16.46
N VAL A 18 -9.09 -13.24 -15.35
CA VAL A 18 -7.83 -13.00 -14.62
C VAL A 18 -7.66 -14.03 -13.51
N THR A 19 -6.70 -14.93 -13.70
CA THR A 19 -6.43 -16.05 -12.78
C THR A 19 -5.25 -15.81 -11.82
N TYR A 20 -4.44 -14.77 -12.08
CA TYR A 20 -3.29 -14.39 -11.26
C TYR A 20 -3.41 -12.93 -10.83
N TRP A 21 -3.23 -12.70 -9.53
CA TRP A 21 -3.44 -11.39 -8.91
C TRP A 21 -2.26 -11.02 -8.03
N SER A 22 -1.78 -9.78 -8.21
CA SER A 22 -0.91 -9.09 -7.26
C SER A 22 -1.72 -8.00 -6.58
N THR A 23 -1.59 -7.89 -5.26
CA THR A 23 -2.36 -6.91 -4.47
C THR A 23 -1.64 -5.58 -4.39
N LEU A 24 -0.39 -5.58 -3.95
CA LEU A 24 0.44 -4.40 -3.81
C LEU A 24 1.73 -4.60 -4.60
N ASN A 25 2.19 -3.54 -5.25
CA ASN A 25 3.51 -3.50 -5.89
C ASN A 25 4.51 -2.87 -4.93
N GLU A 26 5.63 -3.56 -4.68
CA GLU A 26 6.81 -3.04 -3.96
C GLU A 26 6.49 -2.22 -2.69
N PRO A 27 5.80 -2.81 -1.68
CA PRO A 27 5.38 -2.07 -0.49
C PRO A 27 6.56 -1.43 0.27
N ASN A 28 7.72 -2.10 0.32
CA ASN A 28 8.92 -1.57 0.95
C ASN A 28 9.47 -0.35 0.23
N ALA A 29 9.55 -0.39 -1.12
CA ALA A 29 10.05 0.72 -1.91
C ALA A 29 9.09 1.91 -1.85
N PHE A 30 7.78 1.66 -1.92
CA PHE A 30 6.76 2.69 -1.77
C PHE A 30 6.84 3.40 -0.42
N SER A 31 6.90 2.65 0.69
CA SER A 31 6.96 3.22 2.04
C SER A 31 8.20 4.10 2.23
N MET A 32 9.36 3.70 1.71
CA MET A 32 10.55 4.54 1.75
C MET A 32 10.41 5.77 0.85
N ALA A 33 10.04 5.60 -0.41
CA ALA A 33 9.97 6.71 -1.36
C ALA A 33 8.93 7.77 -0.98
N ALA A 34 7.79 7.37 -0.42
CA ALA A 34 6.66 8.27 -0.13
C ALA A 34 6.65 8.85 1.29
N TYR A 35 7.21 8.14 2.28
CA TYR A 35 7.10 8.49 3.71
C TYR A 35 8.45 8.58 4.46
N ASP A 36 9.57 8.30 3.80
CA ASP A 36 10.92 8.56 4.35
C ASP A 36 11.67 9.58 3.49
N ILE A 37 11.85 9.28 2.20
CA ILE A 37 12.51 10.15 1.24
C ILE A 37 11.58 11.29 0.81
N GLY A 38 10.27 11.05 0.76
CA GLY A 38 9.28 12.03 0.32
C GLY A 38 9.40 12.43 -1.16
N SER A 39 9.94 11.56 -2.01
CA SER A 39 10.03 11.77 -3.46
C SER A 39 8.76 11.37 -4.21
N PHE A 40 7.94 10.49 -3.62
CA PHE A 40 6.66 10.02 -4.17
C PHE A 40 5.49 10.58 -3.38
N PRO A 41 4.29 10.77 -3.96
CA PRO A 41 3.10 11.17 -3.21
C PRO A 41 2.83 10.22 -2.01
N PRO A 42 2.45 10.76 -0.83
CA PRO A 42 2.11 12.15 -0.54
C PRO A 42 3.31 13.07 -0.22
N GLN A 43 4.55 12.61 -0.39
CA GLN A 43 5.78 13.35 -0.15
C GLN A 43 5.99 13.72 1.33
N HIS A 44 5.70 12.78 2.22
CA HIS A 44 5.98 12.95 3.64
C HIS A 44 7.43 12.59 3.93
N CYS A 45 8.13 13.44 4.69
CA CYS A 45 9.47 13.17 5.21
C CYS A 45 9.84 14.09 6.39
N SER A 46 10.90 13.75 7.13
CA SER A 46 11.40 14.57 8.24
C SER A 46 12.47 15.58 7.82
N SER A 47 12.21 16.88 7.99
CA SER A 47 13.25 17.93 7.82
C SER A 47 14.44 17.76 8.79
N PRO A 48 15.69 18.07 8.38
CA PRO A 48 16.13 18.55 7.07
C PRO A 48 16.41 17.44 6.04
N TYR A 49 15.99 16.21 6.33
CA TYR A 49 16.27 15.03 5.52
C TYR A 49 15.15 14.76 4.50
N GLY A 50 15.48 14.04 3.43
CA GLY A 50 14.56 13.71 2.34
C GLY A 50 14.84 14.47 1.03
N PHE A 51 13.96 14.30 0.05
CA PHE A 51 14.15 14.78 -1.32
C PHE A 51 13.98 16.30 -1.46
N ARG A 52 13.20 16.92 -0.56
CA ARG A 52 12.93 18.36 -0.49
C ARG A 52 12.82 18.77 0.97
N ASN A 53 12.68 20.08 1.23
CA ASN A 53 12.29 20.58 2.54
C ASN A 53 10.86 20.13 2.87
N CYS A 54 10.72 18.92 3.41
CA CYS A 54 9.43 18.43 3.87
C CYS A 54 8.99 19.20 5.10
N SER A 55 7.75 19.68 5.05
CA SER A 55 7.10 20.36 6.17
C SER A 55 6.14 19.44 6.94
N VAL A 56 5.96 18.21 6.48
CA VAL A 56 4.99 17.23 7.00
C VAL A 56 5.59 15.83 6.92
N GLY A 57 5.34 15.03 7.96
CA GLY A 57 5.71 13.62 8.01
C GLY A 57 6.63 13.28 9.17
N ASN A 58 6.93 11.98 9.31
CA ASN A 58 7.94 11.49 10.24
C ASN A 58 8.61 10.24 9.68
N SER A 59 9.80 10.42 9.09
CA SER A 59 10.62 9.37 8.49
C SER A 59 10.96 8.21 9.45
N SER A 60 10.98 8.46 10.77
CA SER A 60 11.29 7.42 11.75
C SER A 60 10.10 6.53 12.13
N THR A 61 8.87 6.89 11.74
CA THR A 61 7.65 6.17 12.14
C THR A 61 6.70 5.87 10.98
N GLU A 62 6.46 6.83 10.09
CA GLU A 62 5.46 6.70 9.02
C GLU A 62 5.72 5.55 8.04
N PRO A 63 6.97 5.27 7.59
CA PRO A 63 7.24 4.12 6.72
C PRO A 63 6.80 2.78 7.33
N TYR A 64 6.94 2.61 8.64
CA TYR A 64 6.53 1.41 9.35
C TYR A 64 5.00 1.32 9.49
N ILE A 65 4.34 2.45 9.79
CA ILE A 65 2.87 2.52 9.87
C ILE A 65 2.24 2.19 8.52
N VAL A 66 2.77 2.75 7.43
CA VAL A 66 2.27 2.50 6.08
C VAL A 66 2.50 1.05 5.68
N THR A 67 3.70 0.51 5.90
CA THR A 67 4.00 -0.90 5.60
C THR A 67 3.11 -1.85 6.41
N HIS A 68 2.87 -1.55 7.69
CA HIS A 68 1.98 -2.36 8.52
C HIS A 68 0.55 -2.40 7.95
N ASN A 69 -0.01 -1.24 7.58
CA ASN A 69 -1.34 -1.15 6.99
C ASN A 69 -1.41 -1.82 5.61
N GLN A 70 -0.36 -1.72 4.81
CA GLN A 70 -0.22 -2.45 3.54
C GLN A 70 -0.29 -3.97 3.76
N LEU A 71 0.41 -4.51 4.76
CA LEU A 71 0.37 -5.93 5.10
C LEU A 71 -1.02 -6.38 5.57
N LEU A 72 -1.68 -5.59 6.41
CA LEU A 72 -3.06 -5.88 6.85
C LEU A 72 -4.05 -5.87 5.68
N ALA A 73 -3.91 -4.89 4.77
CA ALA A 73 -4.74 -4.80 3.58
C ALA A 73 -4.51 -6.01 2.65
N HIS A 74 -3.25 -6.38 2.41
CA HIS A 74 -2.87 -7.58 1.68
C HIS A 74 -3.52 -8.84 2.28
N ALA A 75 -3.36 -9.06 3.58
CA ALA A 75 -3.91 -10.24 4.26
C ALA A 75 -5.44 -10.30 4.17
N SER A 76 -6.11 -9.15 4.32
CA SER A 76 -7.56 -9.05 4.18
C SER A 76 -8.04 -9.41 2.77
N VAL A 77 -7.36 -8.90 1.73
CA VAL A 77 -7.66 -9.23 0.33
C VAL A 77 -7.39 -10.70 0.01
N ALA A 78 -6.25 -11.23 0.46
CA ALA A 78 -5.90 -12.63 0.26
C ALA A 78 -6.93 -13.58 0.91
N GLN A 79 -7.39 -13.24 2.12
CA GLN A 79 -8.43 -14.00 2.81
C GLN A 79 -9.78 -13.93 2.07
N LEU A 80 -10.16 -12.76 1.57
CA LEU A 80 -11.37 -12.60 0.76
C LEU A 80 -11.30 -13.47 -0.50
N TYR A 81 -10.21 -13.37 -1.26
CA TYR A 81 -10.02 -14.12 -2.51
C TYR A 81 -10.14 -15.63 -2.26
N LYS A 82 -9.45 -16.15 -1.22
CA LYS A 82 -9.49 -17.57 -0.84
C LYS A 82 -10.88 -18.06 -0.41
N LYS A 83 -11.74 -17.18 0.13
CA LYS A 83 -13.05 -17.59 0.66
C LYS A 83 -14.18 -17.50 -0.37
N LYS A 84 -14.08 -16.57 -1.34
CA LYS A 84 -15.18 -16.21 -2.23
C LYS A 84 -14.90 -16.46 -3.71
N TYR A 85 -13.63 -16.47 -4.12
CA TYR A 85 -13.23 -16.46 -5.54
C TYR A 85 -12.28 -17.62 -5.91
N LYS A 86 -11.97 -18.49 -4.95
CA LYS A 86 -11.17 -19.71 -5.12
C LYS A 86 -11.74 -20.80 -4.24
#